data_AF-A0A1B9QLU4-F1
#
_entry.id   AF-A0A1B9QLU4-F1
#
_cell.length_a   1.000
_cell.length_b   1.000
_cell.length_c   1.000
_cell.angle_alpha   90.00
_cell.angle_beta   90.00
_cell.angle_gamma   90.00
#
_symmetry.space_group_name_H-M   'P 1'
#
loop_
_entity.id
_entity.type
_entity.pdbx_description
1 polymer ?
#
loop_
_entity_poly.entity_id
_entity_poly.type
_entity_poly.pdbx_seq_one_letter_code
_entity_poly.pdbx_strand_id
1 'polypeptide(L)'
;MLCSIYKSSKKEGTYLYIPKKDDFSQVPDALMQMFGKPSFVMVIKMDGRKLAQVNIDKVRESLNTDGFFLQVPPPPVNELELHKERKAQKKGQDEE
;
A
#
# COMPACT_ATOMS: atom_id res chain seq x y z
N MET A 1 9.52 14.49 -7.67
CA MET A 1 8.11 14.90 -7.41
C MET A 1 7.82 14.92 -5.91
N LEU A 2 6.99 15.85 -5.42
CA LEU A 2 6.51 15.88 -4.03
C LEU A 2 5.15 15.17 -3.95
N CYS A 3 4.95 14.37 -2.90
CA CYS A 3 3.69 13.66 -2.67
C CYS A 3 3.27 13.79 -1.21
N SER A 4 1.98 14.05 -1.01
CA SER A 4 1.38 14.11 0.31
C SER A 4 0.76 12.76 0.66
N ILE A 5 1.08 12.24 1.85
CA ILE A 5 0.61 10.96 2.34
C ILE A 5 -0.45 11.19 3.41
N TYR A 6 -1.58 10.51 3.25
CA TYR A 6 -2.68 10.48 4.21
C TYR A 6 -2.89 9.04 4.68
N LYS A 7 -3.22 8.86 5.95
CA LYS A 7 -3.66 7.57 6.49
C LYS A 7 -5.17 7.55 6.63
N SER A 8 -5.76 6.38 6.43
CA SER A 8 -7.18 6.18 6.67
C SER A 8 -7.46 6.21 8.18
N SER A 9 -8.56 6.84 8.58
CA SER A 9 -9.06 6.76 9.95
C SER A 9 -9.87 5.48 10.22
N LYS A 10 -10.29 4.77 9.17
CA LYS A 10 -11.15 3.57 9.25
C LYS A 10 -10.37 2.28 9.10
N LYS A 11 -9.31 2.26 8.28
CA LYS A 11 -8.51 1.08 7.97
C LYS A 11 -7.06 1.32 8.33
N GLU A 12 -6.59 0.64 9.37
CA GLU A 12 -5.17 0.65 9.73
C GLU A 12 -4.32 0.07 8.59
N GLY A 13 -3.12 0.63 8.41
CA GLY A 13 -2.20 0.22 7.33
C GLY A 13 -2.63 0.65 5.93
N THR A 14 -3.71 1.42 5.79
CA THR A 14 -4.15 1.97 4.49
C THR A 14 -3.67 3.41 4.33
N TYR A 15 -2.96 3.69 3.23
CA TYR A 15 -2.38 4.99 2.93
C TYR A 15 -2.79 5.48 1.55
N LEU A 16 -3.08 6.77 1.43
CA LEU A 16 -3.42 7.45 0.19
C LEU A 16 -2.33 8.47 -0.13
N TYR A 17 -1.85 8.41 -1.36
CA TYR A 17 -0.82 9.28 -1.90
C TYR A 17 -1.47 10.19 -2.93
N ILE A 18 -1.22 11.49 -2.82
CA ILE A 18 -1.71 12.50 -3.77
C ILE A 18 -0.58 13.48 -4.14
N PRO A 19 -0.57 14.00 -5.38
CA PRO A 19 0.49 14.90 -5.86
C PRO A 19 0.40 16.28 -5.19
N LYS A 20 -0.82 16.70 -4.83
CA LYS A 20 -1.12 18.02 -4.28
C LYS A 20 -1.83 17.87 -2.95
N LYS A 21 -1.34 18.60 -1.95
CA LYS A 21 -1.86 18.53 -0.58
C LYS A 21 -3.32 18.97 -0.55
N ASP A 22 -4.15 18.22 0.16
CA ASP A 22 -5.59 18.45 0.40
C ASP A 22 -6.45 18.48 -0.89
N ASP A 23 -5.91 17.98 -2.01
CA ASP A 23 -6.59 17.89 -3.29
C ASP A 23 -6.99 16.43 -3.58
N PHE A 24 -8.22 16.08 -3.18
CA PHE A 24 -8.79 14.74 -3.36
C PHE A 24 -9.73 14.66 -4.57
N SER A 25 -9.75 15.67 -5.45
CA SER A 25 -10.70 15.73 -6.57
C SER A 25 -10.52 14.60 -7.59
N GLN A 26 -9.33 14.00 -7.66
CA GLN A 26 -9.03 12.85 -8.51
C GLN A 26 -9.43 11.51 -7.88
N VAL A 27 -9.79 11.50 -6.59
CA VAL A 27 -10.08 10.28 -5.85
C VAL A 27 -11.58 9.97 -5.96
N PRO A 28 -11.97 8.77 -6.44
CA PRO A 28 -13.38 8.40 -6.53
C PRO A 28 -14.09 8.46 -5.17
N ASP A 29 -15.33 8.93 -5.15
CA ASP A 29 -16.14 9.05 -3.93
C ASP A 29 -16.28 7.72 -3.19
N ALA A 30 -16.45 6.61 -3.91
CA ALA A 30 -16.53 5.27 -3.31
C ALA A 30 -15.25 4.93 -2.52
N LEU A 31 -14.08 5.30 -3.05
CA LEU A 31 -12.80 5.08 -2.38
C LEU A 31 -12.67 5.99 -1.16
N MET A 32 -13.04 7.27 -1.28
CA MET A 32 -13.07 8.20 -0.15
C MET A 32 -14.04 7.75 0.96
N GLN A 33 -15.21 7.21 0.63
CA GLN A 33 -16.15 6.65 1.62
C GLN A 33 -15.56 5.47 2.39
N MET A 34 -14.87 4.56 1.68
CA MET A 34 -14.15 3.45 2.30
C MET A 34 -12.95 3.93 3.11
N PHE A 35 -12.22 4.93 2.63
CA PHE A 35 -11.05 5.51 3.28
C PHE A 35 -11.42 6.30 4.54
N GLY A 36 -12.62 6.88 4.59
CA GLY A 36 -13.08 7.70 5.70
C GLY A 36 -12.37 9.05 5.75
N LYS A 37 -12.08 9.56 6.95
CA LYS A 37 -11.46 10.87 7.10
C LYS A 37 -9.94 10.76 6.88
N PRO A 38 -9.39 11.32 5.80
CA PRO A 38 -7.95 11.27 5.58
C PRO A 38 -7.22 12.08 6.65
N SER A 39 -6.26 11.44 7.31
CA SER A 39 -5.40 12.11 8.29
C SER A 39 -4.04 12.33 7.66
N PHE A 40 -3.62 13.59 7.54
CA PHE A 40 -2.31 13.94 7.00
C PHE A 40 -1.20 13.30 7.85
N VAL A 41 -0.25 12.66 7.19
CA VAL A 41 0.89 11.99 7.84
C VAL A 41 2.17 12.79 7.59
N MET A 42 2.53 12.96 6.32
CA MET A 42 3.75 13.65 5.91
C MET A 42 3.72 13.99 4.41
N VAL A 43 4.59 14.91 3.99
CA VAL A 43 4.95 15.11 2.59
C VAL A 43 6.32 14.48 2.36
N ILE A 44 6.46 13.71 1.28
CA ILE A 44 7.73 13.12 0.89
C ILE A 44 8.15 13.58 -0.51
N LYS A 45 9.45 13.74 -0.71
CA LYS A 45 10.04 13.84 -2.04
C LYS A 45 10.29 12.42 -2.54
N MET A 46 9.74 12.08 -3.71
CA MET A 46 9.90 10.76 -4.31
C MET A 46 11.30 10.51 -4.90
N ASP A 47 12.07 11.56 -5.18
CA ASP A 47 13.43 11.39 -5.72
C ASP A 47 14.36 10.74 -4.68
N GLY A 48 14.88 9.56 -5.02
CA GLY A 48 15.93 8.88 -4.25
C GLY A 48 15.46 8.20 -2.96
N ARG A 49 14.15 8.08 -2.73
CA ARG A 49 13.61 7.36 -1.55
C ARG A 49 13.01 6.01 -1.94
N LYS A 50 13.24 5.00 -1.10
CA LYS A 50 12.56 3.71 -1.16
C LYS A 50 11.48 3.66 -0.08
N LEU A 51 10.25 3.35 -0.48
CA LEU A 51 9.18 3.01 0.47
C LEU A 51 9.28 1.50 0.75
N ALA A 52 9.21 1.11 2.02
CA ALA A 52 9.40 -0.30 2.41
C ALA A 52 8.27 -1.21 1.93
N GLN A 53 7.04 -0.68 1.87
CA GLN A 53 5.85 -1.45 1.54
C GLN A 53 5.33 -1.21 0.11
N VAL A 54 5.86 -0.24 -0.62
CA VAL A 54 5.32 0.17 -1.92
C VAL A 54 6.45 0.49 -2.89
N ASN A 55 6.28 0.09 -4.14
CA ASN A 55 7.20 0.49 -5.20
C ASN A 55 6.91 1.95 -5.64
N ILE A 56 7.89 2.83 -5.45
CA ILE A 56 7.76 4.26 -5.76
C ILE A 56 7.51 4.55 -7.24
N ASP A 57 8.01 3.71 -8.14
CA ASP A 57 7.79 3.85 -9.58
C ASP A 57 6.31 3.64 -9.92
N LYS A 58 5.66 2.65 -9.29
CA LYS A 58 4.22 2.44 -9.43
C LYS A 58 3.41 3.60 -8.87
N VAL A 59 3.81 4.14 -7.71
CA VAL A 59 3.14 5.32 -7.15
C VAL A 59 3.26 6.48 -8.12
N ARG A 60 4.45 6.73 -8.66
CA ARG A 60 4.68 7.80 -9.63
C ARG A 60 3.83 7.62 -10.89
N GLU A 61 3.75 6.41 -11.42
CA GLU A 61 2.93 6.10 -12.59
C GLU A 61 1.45 6.39 -12.31
N SER A 62 0.88 5.80 -11.26
CA SER A 62 -0.52 6.02 -10.88
C SER A 62 -0.85 7.48 -10.56
N LEU A 63 0.08 8.22 -9.95
CA LEU A 63 -0.13 9.65 -9.70
C LEU A 63 -0.14 10.48 -11.00
N ASN A 64 0.55 10.04 -12.05
CA ASN A 64 0.53 10.71 -13.36
C ASN A 64 -0.66 10.27 -14.22
N THR A 65 -1.12 9.03 -14.10
CA THR A 65 -2.26 8.50 -14.88
C THR A 65 -3.60 8.79 -14.22
N ASP A 66 -3.74 8.43 -12.94
CA ASP A 66 -5.01 8.44 -12.20
C ASP A 66 -5.12 9.62 -11.22
N GLY A 67 -3.99 10.29 -10.93
CA GLY A 67 -3.95 11.43 -10.01
C GLY A 67 -3.92 11.06 -8.52
N PHE A 68 -3.98 9.77 -8.17
CA PHE A 68 -3.86 9.26 -6.80
C PHE A 68 -3.27 7.85 -6.77
N PHE A 69 -2.79 7.40 -5.60
CA PHE A 69 -2.39 6.01 -5.39
C PHE A 69 -2.84 5.54 -4.01
N LEU A 70 -3.49 4.36 -3.96
CA LEU A 70 -3.96 3.74 -2.71
C LEU A 70 -3.09 2.54 -2.35
N GLN A 71 -2.48 2.58 -1.18
CA GLN A 71 -1.83 1.45 -0.55
C GLN A 71 -2.81 0.80 0.42
N VAL A 72 -3.12 -0.47 0.19
CA VAL A 72 -3.85 -1.33 1.12
C VAL A 72 -2.87 -2.29 1.83
N PRO A 73 -3.12 -2.66 3.10
CA PRO A 73 -2.30 -3.63 3.78
C PRO A 73 -2.41 -5.01 3.10
N PRO A 74 -1.32 -5.79 3.03
CA PRO A 74 -1.39 -7.15 2.51
C PRO A 74 -2.30 -8.00 3.41
N PRO A 75 -3.03 -8.97 2.84
CA PRO A 75 -3.81 -9.90 3.64
C PRO A 75 -2.90 -10.66 4.61
N PRO A 76 -3.38 -10.99 5.83
CA PRO A 76 -2.62 -11.77 6.78
C PRO A 76 -2.26 -13.13 6.15
N VAL A 77 -0.99 -13.51 6.24
CA VAL A 77 -0.51 -14.81 5.76
C VAL A 77 -1.07 -15.89 6.69
N ASN A 78 -1.69 -16.92 6.12
CA ASN A 78 -2.14 -18.07 6.89
C ASN A 78 -0.93 -18.93 7.28
N GLU A 79 -0.40 -18.70 8.48
CA GLU A 79 0.82 -19.36 8.97
C GLU A 79 0.68 -20.89 9.05
N LEU A 80 -0.55 -21.39 9.21
CA LEU A 80 -0.82 -22.83 9.25
C LEU A 80 -0.60 -23.49 7.89
N GLU A 81 -0.96 -22.83 6.79
CA GLU A 81 -0.71 -23.35 5.45
C GLU A 81 0.78 -23.32 5.11
N LEU A 82 1.45 -22.21 5.42
CA LEU A 82 2.89 -22.09 5.23
C LEU A 82 3.68 -23.13 6.05
N HIS A 83 3.20 -23.50 7.25
CA HIS A 83 3.81 -24.57 8.05
C HIS A 83 3.57 -25.96 7.47
N LYS A 84 2.36 -26.23 6.94
CA LYS A 84 2.02 -27.50 6.27
C LYS A 84 2.86 -27.70 5.01
N GLU A 85 2.99 -26.68 4.16
CA GLU A 85 3.82 -26.73 2.94
C GLU A 85 5.30 -26.98 3.27
N ARG A 86 5.82 -26.29 4.29
CA ARG A 86 7.21 -26.46 4.73
C ARG A 86 7.49 -27.85 5.32
N LYS A 87 6.51 -28.44 6.02
CA LYS A 87 6.59 -29.83 6.51
C LYS A 87 6.47 -30.85 5.37
N ALA A 88 5.62 -30.60 4.38
CA ALA A 88 5.47 -31.47 3.21
C ALA A 88 6.75 -31.51 2.36
N GLN A 89 7.42 -30.37 2.15
CA GLN A 89 8.70 -30.30 1.44
C GLN A 89 9.85 -30.99 2.20
N LYS A 90 9.88 -30.88 3.54
CA LYS A 90 10.90 -31.60 4.33
C LYS A 90 10.74 -33.11 4.27
N LYS A 91 9.51 -33.62 4.21
CA LYS A 91 9.24 -35.07 4.20
C LYS A 91 9.63 -35.76 2.88
N GLY A 92 9.85 -35.02 1.80
CA GLY A 92 10.30 -35.56 0.52
C GLY A 92 11.82 -35.63 0.34
N GLN A 93 12.62 -35.07 1.26
CA GLN A 93 14.09 -35.10 1.20
C GLN A 93 14.72 -36.21 2.07
N ASP A 94 13.93 -36.90 2.89
CA ASP A 94 14.39 -37.99 3.75
C ASP A 94 14.17 -39.40 3.12
N GLU A 95 13.61 -39.48 1.90
CA GLU A 95 13.29 -40.74 1.19
C GLU A 95 14.13 -40.97 -0.10
N GLU A 96 15.28 -40.29 -0.28
CA GLU A 96 16.27 -40.59 -1.35
C GLU A 96 17.64 -40.98 -0.78
#